data_AF-A0AAE1XBV5-F1
#
_entry.id   AF-A0AAE1XBV5-F1
#
_cell.length_a   1.000
_cell.length_b   1.000
_cell.length_c   1.000
_cell.angle_alpha   90.00
_cell.angle_beta   90.00
_cell.angle_gamma   90.00
#
_symmetry.space_group_name_H-M   'P 1'
#
loop_
_entity.id
_entity.type
_entity.pdbx_description
1 polymer ?
#
loop_
_entity_poly.entity_id
_entity_poly.type
_entity_poly.pdbx_seq_one_letter_code
_entity_poly.pdbx_strand_id
1 'polypeptide(L)'
;MLHGLSHSSSSKGLDEFRSTFGMSRKTFDYICSLVKEHMMAKTHFAFTNGNPMSLNDQVALALRRLGSGNSLISIGDSFGTHHSTVSQVTWRFVEAIEENGLHHLRWPSTEREMTEIKSKFEKIRGLPNCCGAIDTTHITMLLTSSDQEADTWLDRKENHSMILQVIVDPDLRFRDIVAGYPGKMNDSSVLQSSNFFKQCQKGEKLNGNKASLSKEMELREYIVGDSGFPSLPWLVTPYQGKELSEAKVEFNKRLLATHSVAQKALARLKEVWRMIRGDMWRPDKHKLPRFVLVCCILHNIVIDMEGEDLEELPSSLQHDPGYRQEDKEFWIPKGAGHVTGGDAVFDNSSRLEPKRARQWFLDASEPELFPSKKQAVEAPISKPESGISMPSSLPWESSSGFQSVPAVPSQFMDRLFGSETTRPKEKVIPSSYGLVYSTSADAMEDPE
;
A
#
# COMPACT_ATOMS: atom_id res chain seq x y z
N MET A 1 -28.52 8.16 16.70
CA MET A 1 -27.37 7.32 17.12
C MET A 1 -26.36 8.14 17.92
N LEU A 2 -25.63 9.10 17.32
CA LEU A 2 -24.59 9.89 18.01
C LEU A 2 -25.03 10.57 19.33
N HIS A 3 -26.25 11.13 19.41
CA HIS A 3 -26.76 11.73 20.66
C HIS A 3 -26.94 10.77 21.85
N GLY A 4 -26.94 9.44 21.63
CA GLY A 4 -26.86 8.47 22.73
C GLY A 4 -25.43 8.27 23.25
N LEU A 5 -24.44 8.46 22.37
CA LEU A 5 -23.01 8.32 22.65
C LEU A 5 -22.38 9.63 23.17
N SER A 6 -23.03 10.78 22.96
CA SER A 6 -22.47 12.12 23.28
C SER A 6 -22.45 12.49 24.77
N HIS A 7 -23.09 11.69 25.64
CA HIS A 7 -23.22 12.01 27.08
C HIS A 7 -22.80 10.87 28.03
N SER A 8 -22.27 9.76 27.50
CA SER A 8 -21.71 8.67 28.31
C SER A 8 -20.20 8.84 28.50
N SER A 9 -19.79 9.45 29.61
CA SER A 9 -18.40 9.40 30.09
C SER A 9 -18.06 8.09 30.82
N SER A 10 -18.89 7.04 30.65
CA SER A 10 -18.62 5.70 31.18
C SER A 10 -17.84 4.87 30.16
N SER A 11 -17.03 3.91 30.63
CA SER A 11 -16.24 3.03 29.75
C SER A 11 -17.09 2.38 28.66
N LYS A 12 -18.30 1.91 29.00
CA LYS A 12 -19.26 1.31 28.07
C LYS A 12 -19.54 2.16 26.82
N GLY A 13 -19.55 3.50 26.93
CA GLY A 13 -19.77 4.40 25.79
C GLY A 13 -18.53 4.55 24.89
N LEU A 14 -17.33 4.44 25.46
CA LEU A 14 -16.07 4.35 24.72
C LEU A 14 -15.96 3.00 23.99
N ASP A 15 -16.30 1.91 24.69
CA ASP A 15 -16.32 0.55 24.15
C ASP A 15 -17.32 0.42 22.97
N GLU A 16 -18.54 0.94 23.13
CA GLU A 16 -19.57 0.95 22.09
C GLU A 16 -19.16 1.80 20.87
N PHE A 17 -18.51 2.96 21.08
CA PHE A 17 -17.99 3.78 19.98
C PHE A 17 -16.88 3.06 19.19
N ARG A 18 -15.88 2.48 19.89
CA ARG A 18 -14.78 1.75 19.25
C ARG A 18 -15.31 0.51 18.51
N SER A 19 -16.26 -0.21 19.10
CA SER A 19 -16.94 -1.36 18.46
C SER A 19 -17.76 -0.95 17.21
N THR A 20 -18.33 0.25 17.20
CA THR A 20 -19.19 0.72 16.08
C THR A 20 -18.38 1.21 14.87
N PHE A 21 -17.22 1.83 15.09
CA PHE A 21 -16.43 2.52 14.05
C PHE A 21 -15.00 1.99 13.86
N GLY A 22 -14.53 1.06 14.69
CA GLY A 22 -13.17 0.51 14.63
C GLY A 22 -12.06 1.50 15.04
N MET A 23 -12.41 2.59 15.73
CA MET A 23 -11.51 3.70 16.04
C MET A 23 -11.92 4.47 17.30
N SER A 24 -10.98 5.23 17.87
CA SER A 24 -11.21 6.12 19.00
C SER A 24 -12.02 7.37 18.63
N ARG A 25 -12.64 8.01 19.62
CA ARG A 25 -13.32 9.31 19.48
C ARG A 25 -12.38 10.41 18.93
N LYS A 26 -11.12 10.41 19.37
CA LYS A 26 -10.04 11.32 18.92
C LYS A 26 -9.72 11.11 17.43
N THR A 27 -9.65 9.86 16.97
CA THR A 27 -9.43 9.49 15.56
C THR A 27 -10.59 9.97 14.69
N PHE A 28 -11.82 9.78 15.16
CA PHE A 28 -13.02 10.28 14.48
C PHE A 28 -13.06 11.81 14.40
N ASP A 29 -12.79 12.53 15.50
CA ASP A 29 -12.82 14.00 15.50
C ASP A 29 -11.71 14.59 14.62
N TYR A 30 -10.55 13.91 14.51
CA TYR A 30 -9.54 14.22 13.50
C TYR A 30 -10.07 14.06 12.07
N ILE A 31 -10.69 12.92 11.76
CA ILE A 31 -11.33 12.68 10.44
C ILE A 31 -12.38 13.74 10.13
N CYS A 32 -13.20 14.15 11.10
CA CYS A 32 -14.14 15.27 10.94
C CYS A 32 -13.42 16.57 10.61
N SER A 33 -12.31 16.90 11.30
CA SER A 33 -11.53 18.11 11.00
C SER A 33 -10.93 18.08 9.59
N LEU A 34 -10.47 16.91 9.13
CA LEU A 34 -9.82 16.70 7.83
C LEU A 34 -10.78 16.91 6.65
N VAL A 35 -12.05 16.54 6.79
CA VAL A 35 -13.06 16.64 5.70
C VAL A 35 -13.99 17.85 5.83
N LYS A 36 -13.83 18.66 6.88
CA LYS A 36 -14.78 19.71 7.29
C LYS A 36 -15.18 20.65 6.15
N GLU A 37 -14.21 21.30 5.52
CA GLU A 37 -14.47 22.35 4.53
C GLU A 37 -15.12 21.76 3.27
N HIS A 38 -14.60 20.62 2.78
CA HIS A 38 -15.14 19.92 1.62
C HIS A 38 -16.59 19.44 1.86
N MET A 39 -16.91 18.87 3.03
CA MET A 39 -18.26 18.36 3.32
C MET A 39 -19.28 19.46 3.62
N MET A 40 -18.89 20.53 4.32
CA MET A 40 -19.79 21.62 4.69
C MET A 40 -20.08 22.59 3.53
N ALA A 41 -19.31 22.57 2.45
CA ALA A 41 -19.58 23.36 1.26
C ALA A 41 -20.94 23.01 0.61
N LYS A 42 -21.75 24.02 0.30
CA LYS A 42 -22.78 24.07 -0.76
C LYS A 42 -23.91 23.00 -0.78
N THR A 43 -24.03 22.08 0.17
CA THR A 43 -25.17 21.13 0.19
C THR A 43 -25.54 20.73 1.62
N HIS A 44 -26.81 20.93 1.98
CA HIS A 44 -27.37 20.50 3.25
C HIS A 44 -28.08 19.16 3.09
N PHE A 45 -27.53 18.11 3.71
CA PHE A 45 -28.22 16.83 3.87
C PHE A 45 -29.11 16.85 5.11
N ALA A 46 -30.18 16.06 5.10
CA ALA A 46 -31.15 15.97 6.19
C ALA A 46 -31.56 14.52 6.48
N PHE A 47 -32.09 14.33 7.69
CA PHE A 47 -32.79 13.12 8.11
C PHE A 47 -34.25 13.13 7.59
N THR A 48 -34.93 11.99 7.61
CA THR A 48 -36.34 11.87 7.18
C THR A 48 -37.32 12.71 8.02
N ASN A 49 -36.92 13.13 9.22
CA ASN A 49 -37.68 14.06 10.06
C ASN A 49 -37.46 15.55 9.70
N GLY A 50 -36.67 15.85 8.65
CA GLY A 50 -36.38 17.21 8.19
C GLY A 50 -35.22 17.92 8.90
N ASN A 51 -34.67 17.35 9.98
CA ASN A 51 -33.53 17.95 10.67
C ASN A 51 -32.26 17.87 9.81
N PRO A 52 -31.45 18.94 9.74
CA PRO A 52 -30.19 18.92 9.01
C PRO A 52 -29.15 18.00 9.67
N MET A 53 -28.36 17.31 8.86
CA MET A 53 -27.26 16.46 9.33
C MET A 53 -26.02 17.30 9.65
N SER A 54 -25.48 17.19 10.87
CA SER A 54 -24.19 17.80 11.20
C SER A 54 -23.03 17.14 10.44
N LEU A 55 -21.85 17.77 10.45
CA LEU A 55 -20.60 17.17 9.98
C LEU A 55 -20.37 15.79 10.61
N ASN A 56 -20.62 15.66 11.91
CA ASN A 56 -20.40 14.42 12.64
C ASN A 56 -21.41 13.34 12.22
N ASP A 57 -22.67 13.69 11.96
CA ASP A 57 -23.66 12.76 11.41
C ASP A 57 -23.26 12.25 10.02
N GLN A 58 -22.75 13.15 9.16
CA GLN A 58 -22.33 12.83 7.79
C GLN A 58 -21.10 11.91 7.79
N VAL A 59 -20.09 12.22 8.61
CA VAL A 59 -18.89 11.38 8.78
C VAL A 59 -19.23 10.03 9.43
N ALA A 60 -20.07 10.00 10.46
CA ALA A 60 -20.52 8.74 11.06
C ALA A 60 -21.30 7.86 10.08
N LEU A 61 -22.17 8.45 9.26
CA LEU A 61 -22.89 7.72 8.22
C LEU A 61 -21.93 7.15 7.15
N ALA A 62 -20.95 7.95 6.70
CA ALA A 62 -20.00 7.52 5.70
C ALA A 62 -19.04 6.44 6.22
N LEU A 63 -18.46 6.62 7.41
CA LEU A 63 -17.62 5.61 8.07
C LEU A 63 -18.41 4.32 8.33
N ARG A 64 -19.67 4.41 8.78
CA ARG A 64 -20.53 3.22 8.94
C ARG A 64 -20.86 2.56 7.61
N ARG A 65 -20.93 3.32 6.50
CA ARG A 65 -21.12 2.77 5.16
C ARG A 65 -19.90 2.01 4.65
N LEU A 66 -18.68 2.52 4.88
CA LEU A 66 -17.42 1.86 4.51
C LEU A 66 -17.14 0.63 5.41
N GLY A 67 -17.37 0.77 6.71
CA GLY A 67 -17.14 -0.27 7.72
C GLY A 67 -18.16 -1.40 7.75
N SER A 68 -19.23 -1.33 6.94
CA SER A 68 -20.26 -2.38 6.88
C SER A 68 -20.47 -2.94 5.47
N GLY A 69 -20.70 -4.25 5.40
CA GLY A 69 -21.15 -4.93 4.18
C GLY A 69 -22.63 -4.68 3.85
N ASN A 70 -23.34 -3.88 4.64
CA ASN A 70 -24.79 -3.70 4.54
C ASN A 70 -25.22 -2.98 3.24
N SER A 71 -26.51 -3.09 2.91
CA SER A 71 -27.12 -2.32 1.82
C SER A 71 -27.30 -0.84 2.20
N LEU A 72 -27.34 0.04 1.19
CA LEU A 72 -27.63 1.47 1.38
C LEU A 72 -28.99 1.71 2.08
N ILE A 73 -29.95 0.80 1.90
CA ILE A 73 -31.27 0.84 2.53
C ILE A 73 -31.12 0.56 4.03
N SER A 74 -30.53 -0.57 4.42
CA SER A 74 -30.31 -0.93 5.83
C SER A 74 -29.55 0.13 6.63
N ILE A 75 -28.58 0.81 5.99
CA ILE A 75 -27.84 1.91 6.61
C ILE A 75 -28.72 3.15 6.75
N GLY A 76 -29.46 3.52 5.69
CA GLY A 76 -30.42 4.62 5.71
C GLY A 76 -31.47 4.46 6.81
N ASP A 77 -32.07 3.27 6.92
CA ASP A 77 -33.04 2.94 7.97
C ASP A 77 -32.43 3.12 9.37
N SER A 78 -31.19 2.64 9.58
CA SER A 78 -30.49 2.76 10.88
C SER A 78 -30.08 4.18 11.26
N PHE A 79 -30.00 5.11 10.29
CA PHE A 79 -29.72 6.53 10.51
C PHE A 79 -30.96 7.42 10.43
N GLY A 80 -32.12 6.90 9.98
CA GLY A 80 -33.29 7.72 9.67
C GLY A 80 -33.07 8.64 8.47
N THR A 81 -32.52 8.13 7.37
CA THR A 81 -32.33 8.88 6.11
C THR A 81 -32.51 7.99 4.88
N HIS A 82 -32.73 8.59 3.70
CA HIS A 82 -32.94 7.83 2.48
C HIS A 82 -31.64 7.23 1.92
N HIS A 83 -31.72 6.06 1.28
CA HIS A 83 -30.58 5.37 0.66
C HIS A 83 -29.82 6.23 -0.37
N SER A 84 -30.51 7.18 -1.01
CA SER A 84 -29.94 8.20 -1.90
C SER A 84 -29.04 9.17 -1.13
N THR A 85 -29.49 9.69 0.01
CA THR A 85 -28.69 10.50 0.95
C THR A 85 -27.47 9.72 1.42
N VAL A 86 -27.62 8.44 1.79
CA VAL A 86 -26.49 7.57 2.20
C VAL A 86 -25.42 7.55 1.11
N SER A 87 -25.83 7.35 -0.15
CA SER A 87 -24.92 7.30 -1.30
C SER A 87 -24.22 8.64 -1.56
N GLN A 88 -24.95 9.76 -1.52
CA GLN A 88 -24.42 11.10 -1.79
C GLN A 88 -23.45 11.58 -0.69
N VAL A 89 -23.81 11.38 0.58
CA VAL A 89 -22.95 11.70 1.74
C VAL A 89 -21.67 10.87 1.71
N THR A 90 -21.78 9.55 1.50
CA THR A 90 -20.61 8.66 1.43
C THR A 90 -19.70 9.03 0.26
N TRP A 91 -20.26 9.39 -0.89
CA TRP A 91 -19.47 9.83 -2.04
C TRP A 91 -18.69 11.11 -1.73
N ARG A 92 -19.34 12.17 -1.22
CA ARG A 92 -18.64 13.41 -0.85
C ARG A 92 -17.58 13.21 0.25
N PHE A 93 -17.80 12.26 1.16
CA PHE A 93 -16.79 11.88 2.15
C PHE A 93 -15.58 11.18 1.50
N VAL A 94 -15.80 10.30 0.51
CA VAL A 94 -14.72 9.68 -0.28
C VAL A 94 -13.91 10.75 -1.03
N GLU A 95 -14.58 11.71 -1.67
CA GLU A 95 -13.89 12.79 -2.38
C GLU A 95 -13.09 13.69 -1.43
N ALA A 96 -13.61 13.99 -0.24
CA ALA A 96 -12.91 14.76 0.79
C ALA A 96 -11.69 14.03 1.41
N ILE A 97 -11.78 12.72 1.67
CA ILE A 97 -10.65 11.94 2.21
C ILE A 97 -9.56 11.71 1.17
N GLU A 98 -9.91 11.52 -0.11
CA GLU A 98 -8.92 11.43 -1.18
C GLU A 98 -8.15 12.75 -1.34
N GLU A 99 -8.85 13.89 -1.39
CA GLU A 99 -8.21 15.21 -1.53
C GLU A 99 -7.30 15.55 -0.34
N ASN A 100 -7.77 15.37 0.89
CA ASN A 100 -7.09 15.89 2.08
C ASN A 100 -6.21 14.83 2.79
N GLY A 101 -6.57 13.55 2.69
CA GLY A 101 -5.95 12.45 3.42
C GLY A 101 -4.79 11.73 2.71
N LEU A 102 -4.52 12.03 1.43
CA LEU A 102 -3.44 11.37 0.66
C LEU A 102 -2.06 11.44 1.34
N HIS A 103 -1.80 12.47 2.15
CA HIS A 103 -0.54 12.62 2.89
C HIS A 103 -0.27 11.50 3.93
N HIS A 104 -1.31 10.75 4.33
CA HIS A 104 -1.15 9.53 5.16
C HIS A 104 -0.69 8.32 4.35
N LEU A 105 -0.95 8.26 3.04
CA LEU A 105 -0.56 7.15 2.15
C LEU A 105 0.61 7.62 1.27
N ARG A 106 1.80 7.66 1.87
CA ARG A 106 3.05 8.07 1.21
C ARG A 106 4.17 7.07 1.46
N TRP A 107 5.06 6.97 0.48
CA TRP A 107 6.36 6.32 0.67
C TRP A 107 7.20 7.12 1.69
N PRO A 108 8.08 6.47 2.49
CA PRO A 108 8.98 7.18 3.38
C PRO A 108 9.82 8.24 2.64
N SER A 109 9.84 9.47 3.14
CA SER A 109 10.49 10.61 2.48
C SER A 109 11.81 11.04 3.14
N THR A 110 12.17 10.44 4.28
CA THR A 110 13.42 10.74 4.99
C THR A 110 14.24 9.47 5.19
N GLU A 111 15.57 9.60 5.17
CA GLU A 111 16.47 8.48 5.50
C GLU A 111 16.20 7.94 6.91
N ARG A 112 15.81 8.80 7.85
CA ARG A 112 15.43 8.39 9.21
C ARG A 112 14.24 7.44 9.21
N GLU A 113 13.11 7.85 8.61
CA GLU A 113 11.90 7.02 8.52
C GLU A 113 12.19 5.69 7.82
N MET A 114 12.96 5.73 6.73
CA MET A 114 13.41 4.55 6.01
C MET A 114 14.31 3.63 6.87
N THR A 115 15.20 4.19 7.69
CA THR A 115 16.08 3.43 8.60
C THR A 115 15.31 2.79 9.76
N GLU A 116 14.32 3.50 10.31
CA GLU A 116 13.41 2.97 11.33
C GLU A 116 12.61 1.77 10.78
N ILE A 117 12.10 1.86 9.54
CA ILE A 117 11.42 0.78 8.81
C ILE A 117 12.34 -0.42 8.57
N LYS A 118 13.56 -0.21 8.06
CA LYS A 118 14.55 -1.28 7.86
C LYS A 118 14.86 -2.02 9.16
N SER A 119 15.11 -1.28 10.24
CA SER A 119 15.37 -1.84 11.57
C SER A 119 14.19 -2.65 12.09
N LYS A 120 12.95 -2.21 11.85
CA LYS A 120 11.74 -2.97 12.20
C LYS A 120 11.60 -4.25 11.37
N PHE A 121 11.81 -4.22 10.04
CA PHE A 121 11.80 -5.44 9.22
C PHE A 121 12.89 -6.44 9.60
N GLU A 122 14.11 -5.96 9.87
CA GLU A 122 15.23 -6.81 10.27
C GLU A 122 14.95 -7.55 11.58
N LYS A 123 14.27 -6.91 12.55
CA LYS A 123 13.83 -7.54 13.81
C LYS A 123 12.80 -8.67 13.62
N ILE A 124 12.10 -8.74 12.48
CA ILE A 124 11.09 -9.79 12.25
C ILE A 124 11.76 -11.16 12.03
N ARG A 125 12.71 -11.26 11.10
CA ARG A 125 13.43 -12.52 10.76
C ARG A 125 14.88 -12.35 10.25
N GLY A 126 15.55 -11.26 10.57
CA GLY A 126 16.95 -11.03 10.15
C GLY A 126 17.10 -10.78 8.65
N LEU A 127 16.20 -9.98 8.07
CA LEU A 127 16.28 -9.52 6.68
C LEU A 127 16.73 -8.04 6.65
N PRO A 128 18.05 -7.75 6.67
CA PRO A 128 18.57 -6.39 6.64
C PRO A 128 18.19 -5.68 5.33
N ASN A 129 18.16 -4.34 5.37
CA ASN A 129 17.84 -3.44 4.25
C ASN A 129 16.51 -3.70 3.49
N CYS A 130 15.59 -4.46 4.10
CA CYS A 130 14.23 -4.62 3.61
C CYS A 130 13.39 -3.37 3.92
N CYS A 131 12.72 -2.81 2.92
CA CYS A 131 12.01 -1.54 3.00
C CYS A 131 10.48 -1.67 2.87
N GLY A 132 9.96 -2.88 2.70
CA GLY A 132 8.53 -3.12 2.49
C GLY A 132 8.18 -4.57 2.14
N ALA A 133 6.91 -4.94 2.32
CA ALA A 133 6.33 -6.19 1.82
C ALA A 133 5.23 -5.88 0.79
N ILE A 134 5.24 -6.56 -0.36
CA ILE A 134 4.25 -6.42 -1.44
C ILE A 134 3.36 -7.66 -1.55
N ASP A 135 2.05 -7.46 -1.60
CA ASP A 135 1.07 -8.55 -1.83
C ASP A 135 -0.15 -8.01 -2.60
N THR A 136 -1.00 -8.89 -3.11
CA THR A 136 -2.24 -8.55 -3.81
C THR A 136 -3.47 -9.13 -3.11
N THR A 137 -4.64 -8.56 -3.40
CA THR A 137 -5.92 -9.09 -2.92
C THR A 137 -7.04 -8.83 -3.93
N HIS A 138 -8.03 -9.73 -3.95
CA HIS A 138 -9.20 -9.60 -4.80
C HIS A 138 -10.32 -8.84 -4.09
N ILE A 139 -10.77 -7.74 -4.70
CA ILE A 139 -11.94 -6.99 -4.27
C ILE A 139 -13.11 -7.46 -5.12
N THR A 140 -13.86 -8.43 -4.60
CA THR A 140 -15.04 -9.01 -5.27
C THR A 140 -16.13 -7.95 -5.46
N MET A 141 -16.89 -8.05 -6.54
CA MET A 141 -17.97 -7.12 -6.87
C MET A 141 -19.18 -7.86 -7.47
N LEU A 142 -20.38 -7.34 -7.25
CA LEU A 142 -21.60 -7.89 -7.84
C LEU A 142 -21.99 -7.09 -9.09
N LEU A 143 -21.45 -7.50 -10.25
CA LEU A 143 -21.90 -7.01 -11.56
C LEU A 143 -23.23 -7.66 -11.97
N THR A 144 -23.97 -7.01 -12.87
CA THR A 144 -25.22 -7.53 -13.42
C THR A 144 -24.98 -8.26 -14.74
N SER A 145 -25.82 -9.23 -15.07
CA SER A 145 -25.77 -9.94 -16.37
C SER A 145 -26.06 -9.04 -17.58
N SER A 146 -26.40 -7.77 -17.36
CA SER A 146 -26.57 -6.71 -18.36
C SER A 146 -25.32 -5.84 -18.57
N ASP A 147 -24.30 -5.95 -17.72
CA ASP A 147 -23.06 -5.19 -17.86
C ASP A 147 -22.20 -5.76 -19.00
N GLN A 148 -22.11 -5.03 -20.12
CA GLN A 148 -21.38 -5.45 -21.34
C GLN A 148 -19.87 -5.66 -21.16
N GLU A 149 -19.33 -5.31 -19.99
CA GLU A 149 -17.93 -5.52 -19.60
C GLU A 149 -17.76 -6.54 -18.47
N ALA A 150 -18.80 -7.28 -18.06
CA ALA A 150 -18.72 -8.26 -16.98
C ALA A 150 -17.55 -9.23 -17.17
N ASP A 151 -17.43 -9.82 -18.36
CA ASP A 151 -16.34 -10.69 -18.81
C ASP A 151 -14.93 -10.08 -18.65
N THR A 152 -14.81 -8.75 -18.62
CA THR A 152 -13.53 -8.06 -18.34
C THR A 152 -13.09 -8.31 -16.91
N TRP A 153 -14.02 -8.29 -15.96
CA TRP A 153 -13.79 -8.36 -14.51
C TRP A 153 -13.75 -9.77 -13.94
N LEU A 154 -14.05 -10.79 -14.75
CA LEU A 154 -13.86 -12.19 -14.35
C LEU A 154 -12.41 -12.44 -13.91
N ASP A 155 -12.26 -13.28 -12.89
CA ASP A 155 -10.99 -13.84 -12.42
C ASP A 155 -10.86 -15.34 -12.70
N ARG A 156 -9.73 -15.94 -12.28
CA ARG A 156 -9.41 -17.36 -12.51
C ARG A 156 -10.33 -18.34 -11.75
N LYS A 157 -11.39 -17.84 -11.09
CA LYS A 157 -12.39 -18.61 -10.34
C LYS A 157 -13.82 -18.24 -10.77
N GLU A 158 -13.96 -17.57 -11.91
CA GLU A 158 -15.22 -17.11 -12.51
C GLU A 158 -16.04 -16.16 -11.60
N ASN A 159 -15.38 -15.45 -10.68
CA ASN A 159 -15.98 -14.36 -9.92
C ASN A 159 -15.62 -13.02 -10.58
N HIS A 160 -16.46 -12.00 -10.40
CA HIS A 160 -16.11 -10.64 -10.78
C HIS A 160 -15.29 -10.00 -9.66
N SER A 161 -14.04 -9.62 -9.94
CA SER A 161 -13.17 -8.97 -8.96
C SER A 161 -12.19 -7.96 -9.57
N MET A 162 -11.74 -7.03 -8.73
CA MET A 162 -10.69 -6.07 -9.02
C MET A 162 -9.47 -6.37 -8.14
N ILE A 163 -8.26 -6.31 -8.70
CA ILE A 163 -7.02 -6.46 -7.95
C ILE A 163 -6.70 -5.14 -7.24
N LEU A 164 -6.42 -5.24 -5.94
CA LEU A 164 -5.67 -4.26 -5.16
C LEU A 164 -4.27 -4.84 -4.90
N GLN A 165 -3.23 -4.20 -5.43
CA GLN A 165 -1.83 -4.45 -5.02
C GLN A 165 -1.46 -3.42 -3.96
N VAL A 166 -0.74 -3.84 -2.92
CA VAL A 166 -0.24 -2.94 -1.87
C VAL A 166 1.23 -3.19 -1.59
N ILE A 167 1.96 -2.15 -1.18
CA ILE A 167 3.23 -2.27 -0.47
C ILE A 167 3.02 -1.74 0.95
N VAL A 168 3.46 -2.48 1.96
CA VAL A 168 3.33 -2.10 3.39
C VAL A 168 4.66 -2.05 4.11
N ASP A 169 4.69 -1.29 5.21
CA ASP A 169 5.78 -1.29 6.20
C ASP A 169 5.47 -2.26 7.38
N PRO A 170 6.39 -2.44 8.36
CA PRO A 170 6.23 -3.38 9.48
C PRO A 170 5.04 -3.08 10.38
N ASP A 171 4.57 -1.83 10.39
CA ASP A 171 3.51 -1.32 11.26
C ASP A 171 2.12 -1.50 10.61
N LEU A 172 2.05 -2.34 9.57
CA LEU A 172 0.86 -2.63 8.75
C LEU A 172 0.35 -1.43 7.93
N ARG A 173 1.16 -0.38 7.75
CA ARG A 173 0.78 0.84 7.03
C ARG A 173 0.95 0.68 5.53
N PHE A 174 -0.02 1.15 4.75
CA PHE A 174 0.07 1.18 3.28
C PHE A 174 1.00 2.31 2.80
N ARG A 175 2.00 1.99 1.98
CA ARG A 175 3.06 2.90 1.51
C ARG A 175 3.01 3.20 0.01
N ASP A 176 2.45 2.30 -0.79
CA ASP A 176 2.09 2.48 -2.20
C ASP A 176 0.90 1.54 -2.47
N ILE A 177 -0.09 1.96 -3.27
CA ILE A 177 -1.22 1.10 -3.66
C ILE A 177 -1.56 1.25 -5.14
N VAL A 178 -2.06 0.16 -5.73
CA VAL A 178 -2.52 0.14 -7.12
C VAL A 178 -3.86 -0.59 -7.20
N ALA A 179 -4.88 0.08 -7.73
CA ALA A 179 -6.23 -0.47 -7.90
C ALA A 179 -6.77 -0.15 -9.30
N GLY A 180 -7.86 -0.82 -9.69
CA GLY A 180 -8.50 -0.66 -11.00
C GLY A 180 -8.29 -1.83 -11.97
N TYR A 181 -7.36 -2.75 -11.68
CA TYR A 181 -7.03 -3.86 -12.59
C TYR A 181 -8.01 -5.05 -12.45
N PRO A 182 -8.43 -5.71 -13.54
CA PRO A 182 -9.32 -6.87 -13.45
C PRO A 182 -8.69 -8.14 -12.85
N GLY A 183 -9.50 -8.91 -12.12
CA GLY A 183 -9.06 -10.08 -11.35
C GLY A 183 -8.39 -11.23 -12.12
N LYS A 184 -8.56 -11.34 -13.44
CA LYS A 184 -7.83 -12.32 -14.28
C LYS A 184 -6.35 -11.98 -14.51
N MET A 185 -5.91 -10.76 -14.23
CA MET A 185 -4.49 -10.40 -14.38
C MET A 185 -3.60 -11.19 -13.40
N ASN A 186 -2.29 -11.16 -13.65
CA ASN A 186 -1.29 -11.67 -12.71
C ASN A 186 -0.52 -10.51 -12.07
N ASP A 187 0.08 -10.82 -10.92
CA ASP A 187 0.70 -9.86 -10.02
C ASP A 187 1.90 -9.18 -10.68
N SER A 188 2.64 -9.91 -11.53
CA SER A 188 3.69 -9.35 -12.39
C SER A 188 3.17 -8.30 -13.39
N SER A 189 2.00 -8.49 -13.99
CA SER A 189 1.41 -7.53 -14.94
C SER A 189 0.85 -6.29 -14.25
N VAL A 190 0.28 -6.43 -13.04
CA VAL A 190 -0.13 -5.29 -12.21
C VAL A 190 1.11 -4.52 -11.73
N LEU A 191 2.14 -5.22 -11.26
CA LEU A 191 3.40 -4.63 -10.83
C LEU A 191 4.06 -3.83 -11.96
N GLN A 192 4.23 -4.41 -13.16
CA GLN A 192 4.82 -3.71 -14.32
C GLN A 192 4.04 -2.44 -14.71
N SER A 193 2.74 -2.40 -14.42
CA SER A 193 1.88 -1.24 -14.70
C SER A 193 2.00 -0.13 -13.63
N SER A 194 2.40 -0.48 -12.40
CA SER A 194 2.51 0.45 -11.25
C SER A 194 3.49 1.60 -11.47
N ASN A 195 3.30 2.71 -10.75
CA ASN A 195 4.29 3.80 -10.74
C ASN A 195 5.52 3.42 -9.91
N PHE A 196 5.35 2.63 -8.84
CA PHE A 196 6.45 2.11 -8.02
C PHE A 196 7.48 1.34 -8.85
N PHE A 197 7.04 0.41 -9.71
CA PHE A 197 7.93 -0.31 -10.63
C PHE A 197 8.67 0.66 -11.55
N LYS A 198 7.98 1.65 -12.13
CA LYS A 198 8.59 2.65 -13.04
C LYS A 198 9.66 3.48 -12.33
N GLN A 199 9.39 3.95 -11.10
CA GLN A 199 10.38 4.65 -10.27
C GLN A 199 11.58 3.73 -9.95
N CYS A 200 11.34 2.47 -9.56
CA CYS A 200 12.42 1.51 -9.28
C CYS A 200 13.30 1.19 -10.50
N GLN A 201 12.73 1.13 -11.72
CA GLN A 201 13.50 0.89 -12.95
C GLN A 201 14.37 2.07 -13.35
N LYS A 202 13.93 3.31 -13.06
CA LYS A 202 14.75 4.52 -13.27
C LYS A 202 15.80 4.75 -12.17
N GLY A 203 15.68 4.08 -11.02
CA GLY A 203 16.50 4.36 -9.84
C GLY A 203 15.99 5.53 -8.99
N GLU A 204 14.74 5.97 -9.16
CA GLU A 204 14.05 6.97 -8.32
C GLU A 204 13.58 6.39 -6.97
N LYS A 205 13.69 5.07 -6.78
CA LYS A 205 13.15 4.32 -5.63
C LYS A 205 14.02 3.14 -5.24
N LEU A 206 14.01 2.78 -3.97
CA LEU A 206 14.84 1.72 -3.38
C LEU A 206 16.34 1.91 -3.72
N ASN A 207 16.76 3.18 -3.68
CA ASN A 207 18.04 3.71 -4.16
C ASN A 207 18.91 4.27 -3.02
N GLY A 208 18.45 4.19 -1.77
CA GLY A 208 19.19 4.65 -0.60
C GLY A 208 20.33 3.72 -0.17
N ASN A 209 20.90 4.02 0.99
CA ASN A 209 22.14 3.41 1.46
C ASN A 209 22.09 1.87 1.54
N LYS A 210 23.18 1.25 1.07
CA LYS A 210 23.38 -0.20 1.08
C LYS A 210 23.83 -0.67 2.47
N ALA A 211 23.38 -1.84 2.89
CA ALA A 211 23.91 -2.53 4.08
C ALA A 211 25.10 -3.41 3.67
N SER A 212 26.21 -3.36 4.42
CA SER A 212 27.29 -4.36 4.27
C SER A 212 26.89 -5.65 4.98
N LEU A 213 26.87 -6.76 4.25
CA LEU A 213 26.70 -8.11 4.80
C LEU A 213 28.06 -8.76 5.11
N SER A 214 29.07 -8.44 4.30
CA SER A 214 30.47 -8.80 4.50
C SER A 214 31.39 -7.74 3.88
N LYS A 215 32.71 -7.90 4.04
CA LYS A 215 33.73 -7.01 3.45
C LYS A 215 33.62 -6.84 1.93
N GLU A 216 33.02 -7.80 1.24
CA GLU A 216 32.95 -7.86 -0.23
C GLU A 216 31.51 -7.80 -0.76
N MET A 217 30.51 -7.71 0.13
CA MET A 217 29.10 -7.87 -0.22
C MET A 217 28.22 -6.77 0.37
N GLU A 218 27.71 -5.93 -0.52
CA GLU A 218 26.74 -4.89 -0.24
C GLU A 218 25.33 -5.29 -0.70
N LEU A 219 24.34 -5.02 0.15
CA LEU A 219 22.93 -5.24 -0.11
C LEU A 219 22.22 -3.89 -0.29
N ARG A 220 21.70 -3.60 -1.49
CA ARG A 220 20.82 -2.45 -1.74
C ARG A 220 19.47 -2.59 -1.04
N GLU A 221 18.68 -1.52 -1.04
CA GLU A 221 17.28 -1.55 -0.62
C GLU A 221 16.43 -2.44 -1.54
N TYR A 222 15.49 -3.17 -0.94
CA TYR A 222 14.54 -4.06 -1.62
C TYR A 222 13.23 -4.21 -0.83
N ILE A 223 12.22 -4.74 -1.50
CA ILE A 223 10.96 -5.20 -0.89
C ILE A 223 10.83 -6.73 -1.03
N VAL A 224 10.04 -7.38 -0.17
CA VAL A 224 9.73 -8.82 -0.26
C VAL A 224 8.33 -9.07 -0.82
N GLY A 225 8.19 -10.04 -1.73
CA GLY A 225 6.90 -10.49 -2.28
C GLY A 225 6.79 -12.03 -2.29
N ASP A 226 5.62 -12.55 -2.62
CA ASP A 226 5.39 -14.00 -2.74
C ASP A 226 5.88 -14.59 -4.09
N SER A 227 5.47 -15.83 -4.39
CA SER A 227 5.80 -16.56 -5.62
C SER A 227 5.10 -16.04 -6.88
N GLY A 228 4.05 -15.21 -6.79
CA GLY A 228 3.37 -14.61 -7.94
C GLY A 228 4.14 -13.44 -8.57
N PHE A 229 5.06 -12.84 -7.81
CA PHE A 229 5.88 -11.71 -8.26
C PHE A 229 7.20 -12.14 -8.93
N PRO A 230 7.69 -11.37 -9.91
CA PRO A 230 8.99 -11.60 -10.54
C PRO A 230 10.13 -11.25 -9.56
N SER A 231 11.23 -12.00 -9.62
CA SER A 231 12.44 -11.65 -8.88
C SER A 231 13.20 -10.55 -9.61
N LEU A 232 13.37 -9.39 -8.97
CA LEU A 232 14.08 -8.22 -9.52
C LEU A 232 15.21 -7.81 -8.58
N PRO A 233 16.17 -6.96 -9.01
CA PRO A 233 17.23 -6.46 -8.12
C PRO A 233 16.75 -5.70 -6.87
N TRP A 234 15.46 -5.33 -6.82
CA TRP A 234 14.80 -4.61 -5.74
C TRP A 234 13.53 -5.31 -5.21
N LEU A 235 13.19 -6.49 -5.74
CA LEU A 235 12.04 -7.30 -5.31
C LEU A 235 12.48 -8.75 -5.14
N VAL A 236 12.56 -9.18 -3.90
CA VAL A 236 13.01 -10.52 -3.51
C VAL A 236 11.79 -11.40 -3.25
N THR A 237 11.78 -12.58 -3.86
CA THR A 237 10.70 -13.56 -3.79
C THR A 237 11.28 -14.95 -3.47
N PRO A 238 10.48 -15.93 -3.00
CA PRO A 238 10.98 -17.25 -2.61
C PRO A 238 11.87 -17.93 -3.67
N TYR A 239 12.74 -18.84 -3.25
CA TYR A 239 13.26 -19.87 -4.16
C TYR A 239 12.15 -20.87 -4.47
N GLN A 240 11.97 -21.17 -5.76
CA GLN A 240 11.02 -22.15 -6.29
C GLN A 240 11.76 -23.41 -6.78
N GLY A 241 11.05 -24.54 -6.86
CA GLY A 241 11.56 -25.83 -7.34
C GLY A 241 11.53 -26.93 -6.27
N LYS A 242 11.29 -28.18 -6.70
CA LYS A 242 11.00 -29.32 -5.79
C LYS A 242 12.15 -29.69 -4.85
N GLU A 243 13.39 -29.40 -5.23
CA GLU A 243 14.60 -29.72 -4.45
C GLU A 243 15.33 -28.42 -4.07
N LEU A 244 15.00 -27.89 -2.90
CA LEU A 244 15.69 -26.76 -2.29
C LEU A 244 16.71 -27.26 -1.27
N SER A 245 17.93 -26.69 -1.28
CA SER A 245 18.89 -26.88 -0.20
C SER A 245 18.38 -26.26 1.10
N GLU A 246 18.80 -26.78 2.26
CA GLU A 246 18.30 -26.37 3.57
C GLU A 246 18.39 -24.85 3.80
N ALA A 247 19.50 -24.21 3.43
CA ALA A 247 19.65 -22.76 3.50
C ALA A 247 18.63 -21.97 2.64
N LYS A 248 18.18 -22.51 1.49
CA LYS A 248 17.10 -21.91 0.68
C LYS A 248 15.72 -22.12 1.31
N VAL A 249 15.48 -23.26 1.95
CA VAL A 249 14.25 -23.53 2.72
C VAL A 249 14.17 -22.60 3.93
N GLU A 250 15.26 -22.45 4.67
CA GLU A 250 15.36 -21.54 5.81
C GLU A 250 15.21 -20.08 5.38
N PHE A 251 15.84 -19.66 4.27
CA PHE A 251 15.58 -18.35 3.68
C PHE A 251 14.10 -18.14 3.33
N ASN A 252 13.46 -19.12 2.66
CA ASN A 252 12.04 -19.03 2.32
C ASN A 252 11.17 -18.86 3.57
N LYS A 253 11.45 -19.55 4.69
CA LYS A 253 10.74 -19.34 5.97
C LYS A 253 10.86 -17.89 6.45
N ARG A 254 12.07 -17.32 6.42
CA ARG A 254 12.33 -15.93 6.86
C ARG A 254 11.61 -14.91 5.98
N LEU A 255 11.68 -15.08 4.66
CA LEU A 255 11.00 -14.23 3.69
C LEU A 255 9.48 -14.31 3.84
N LEU A 256 8.88 -15.51 3.90
CA LEU A 256 7.44 -15.67 4.03
C LEU A 256 6.89 -15.13 5.36
N ALA A 257 7.64 -15.29 6.46
CA ALA A 257 7.28 -14.69 7.74
C ALA A 257 7.37 -13.15 7.73
N THR A 258 8.34 -12.57 7.02
CA THR A 258 8.46 -11.11 6.82
C THR A 258 7.36 -10.59 5.88
N HIS A 259 7.05 -11.33 4.83
CA HIS A 259 5.97 -11.05 3.87
C HIS A 259 4.57 -11.07 4.52
N SER A 260 4.36 -11.88 5.56
CA SER A 260 3.09 -11.98 6.29
C SER A 260 2.56 -10.65 6.85
N VAL A 261 3.41 -9.63 6.96
CA VAL A 261 3.03 -8.25 7.31
C VAL A 261 2.02 -7.67 6.29
N ALA A 262 2.20 -7.89 4.99
CA ALA A 262 1.25 -7.48 3.96
C ALA A 262 -0.10 -8.20 4.12
N GLN A 263 -0.06 -9.50 4.44
CA GLN A 263 -1.25 -10.33 4.61
C GLN A 263 -2.07 -9.92 5.82
N LYS A 264 -1.40 -9.57 6.94
CA LYS A 264 -2.05 -8.96 8.12
C LYS A 264 -2.72 -7.63 7.79
N ALA A 265 -2.03 -6.75 7.06
CA ALA A 265 -2.57 -5.45 6.67
C ALA A 265 -3.80 -5.58 5.77
N LEU A 266 -3.75 -6.45 4.75
CA LEU A 266 -4.86 -6.74 3.84
C LEU A 266 -6.05 -7.42 4.54
N ALA A 267 -5.80 -8.37 5.43
CA ALA A 267 -6.85 -9.02 6.22
C ALA A 267 -7.55 -8.01 7.15
N ARG A 268 -6.78 -7.17 7.84
CA ARG A 268 -7.29 -6.09 8.71
C ARG A 268 -8.09 -5.04 7.91
N LEU A 269 -7.59 -4.62 6.74
CA LEU A 269 -8.31 -3.72 5.83
C LEU A 269 -9.69 -4.28 5.48
N LYS A 270 -9.79 -5.56 5.08
CA LYS A 270 -11.05 -6.24 4.76
C LYS A 270 -11.94 -6.51 5.99
N GLU A 271 -11.39 -6.63 7.19
CA GLU A 271 -12.13 -6.87 8.43
C GLU A 271 -12.78 -5.61 9.01
N VAL A 272 -12.07 -4.48 8.96
CA VAL A 272 -12.57 -3.16 9.36
C VAL A 272 -13.46 -2.57 8.26
N TRP A 273 -12.96 -2.45 7.02
CA TRP A 273 -13.65 -1.79 5.92
C TRP A 273 -14.48 -2.78 5.10
N ARG A 274 -15.50 -3.37 5.73
CA ARG A 274 -16.25 -4.53 5.21
C ARG A 274 -16.94 -4.31 3.86
N MET A 275 -17.12 -3.07 3.40
CA MET A 275 -17.48 -2.77 2.01
C MET A 275 -16.54 -3.49 1.00
N ILE A 276 -15.24 -3.56 1.30
CA ILE A 276 -14.19 -4.13 0.44
C ILE A 276 -14.24 -5.68 0.39
N ARG A 277 -15.05 -6.35 1.23
CA ARG A 277 -15.31 -7.79 1.08
C ARG A 277 -16.20 -8.13 -0.13
N GLY A 278 -16.98 -7.18 -0.63
CA GLY A 278 -17.75 -7.34 -1.88
C GLY A 278 -19.12 -8.03 -1.75
N ASP A 279 -19.37 -8.80 -0.69
CA ASP A 279 -20.52 -9.71 -0.49
C ASP A 279 -21.92 -9.17 -0.87
N MET A 280 -22.12 -7.85 -0.78
CA MET A 280 -23.37 -7.18 -1.18
C MET A 280 -23.15 -5.90 -2.01
N TRP A 281 -21.95 -5.67 -2.55
CA TRP A 281 -21.59 -4.40 -3.18
C TRP A 281 -21.74 -4.42 -4.71
N ARG A 282 -22.57 -3.51 -5.21
CA ARG A 282 -22.70 -3.15 -6.63
C ARG A 282 -22.09 -1.76 -6.86
N PRO A 283 -20.76 -1.62 -6.92
CA PRO A 283 -20.13 -0.35 -7.20
C PRO A 283 -20.31 0.06 -8.67
N ASP A 284 -20.26 1.36 -8.91
CA ASP A 284 -19.73 1.86 -10.18
C ASP A 284 -18.25 1.48 -10.24
N LYS A 285 -17.88 0.64 -11.22
CA LYS A 285 -16.52 0.13 -11.45
C LYS A 285 -15.44 1.23 -11.56
N HIS A 286 -15.81 2.44 -12.00
CA HIS A 286 -14.88 3.58 -12.09
C HIS A 286 -14.71 4.30 -10.74
N LYS A 287 -15.66 4.12 -9.81
CA LYS A 287 -15.63 4.69 -8.46
C LYS A 287 -14.98 3.74 -7.45
N LEU A 288 -15.08 2.43 -7.68
CA LEU A 288 -14.50 1.37 -6.85
C LEU A 288 -13.03 1.65 -6.41
N PRO A 289 -12.09 2.07 -7.28
CA PRO A 289 -10.72 2.37 -6.84
C PRO A 289 -10.60 3.53 -5.85
N ARG A 290 -11.45 4.56 -5.97
CA ARG A 290 -11.48 5.72 -5.04
C ARG A 290 -11.98 5.31 -3.65
N PHE A 291 -13.00 4.45 -3.59
CA PHE A 291 -13.45 3.83 -2.34
C PHE A 291 -12.35 2.98 -1.69
N VAL A 292 -11.61 2.18 -2.48
CA VAL A 292 -10.50 1.35 -1.99
C VAL A 292 -9.36 2.22 -1.44
N LEU A 293 -8.94 3.26 -2.18
CA LEU A 293 -7.96 4.25 -1.71
C LEU A 293 -8.35 4.83 -0.36
N VAL A 294 -9.59 5.32 -0.23
CA VAL A 294 -10.07 5.97 1.00
C VAL A 294 -10.05 5.03 2.19
N CYS A 295 -10.33 3.74 2.02
CA CYS A 295 -10.20 2.77 3.11
C CYS A 295 -8.73 2.52 3.50
N CYS A 296 -7.80 2.51 2.54
CA CYS A 296 -6.36 2.43 2.82
C CYS A 296 -5.84 3.70 3.54
N ILE A 297 -6.32 4.89 3.15
CA ILE A 297 -6.04 6.15 3.85
C ILE A 297 -6.59 6.11 5.28
N LEU A 298 -7.85 5.70 5.48
CA LEU A 298 -8.47 5.62 6.81
C LEU A 298 -7.79 4.60 7.72
N HIS A 299 -7.33 3.47 7.17
CA HIS A 299 -6.49 2.50 7.88
C HIS A 299 -5.16 3.12 8.36
N ASN A 300 -4.48 3.88 7.49
CA ASN A 300 -3.26 4.61 7.87
C ASN A 300 -3.52 5.71 8.92
N ILE A 301 -4.66 6.41 8.85
CA ILE A 301 -5.09 7.41 9.85
C ILE A 301 -5.31 6.74 11.21
N VAL A 302 -5.95 5.57 11.25
CA VAL A 302 -6.14 4.81 12.50
C VAL A 302 -4.79 4.42 13.11
N ILE A 303 -3.81 3.98 12.29
CA ILE A 303 -2.44 3.70 12.75
C ILE A 303 -1.77 4.96 13.32
N ASP A 304 -1.84 6.11 12.63
CA ASP A 304 -1.23 7.38 13.10
C ASP A 304 -1.81 7.89 14.42
N MET A 305 -3.10 7.64 14.65
CA MET A 305 -3.86 8.27 15.75
C MET A 305 -3.93 7.43 17.03
N GLU A 306 -3.79 6.11 16.90
CA GLU A 306 -3.92 5.10 17.98
C GLU A 306 -2.69 4.21 18.17
N GLY A 307 -1.74 4.16 17.22
CA GLY A 307 -0.47 3.45 17.39
C GLY A 307 -0.62 1.94 17.62
N GLU A 308 0.14 1.41 18.59
CA GLU A 308 0.21 -0.02 18.90
C GLU A 308 -0.98 -0.52 19.76
N ASP A 309 -1.87 0.37 20.26
CA ASP A 309 -3.05 0.05 21.10
C ASP A 309 -4.22 -0.65 20.33
N LEU A 310 -3.87 -1.39 19.27
CA LEU A 310 -4.75 -2.08 18.32
C LEU A 310 -4.27 -3.54 18.13
N GLU A 311 -4.10 -4.25 19.25
CA GLU A 311 -3.64 -5.65 19.33
C GLU A 311 -4.64 -6.71 18.83
N GLU A 312 -5.83 -6.33 18.36
CA GLU A 312 -6.72 -7.25 17.63
C GLU A 312 -6.15 -7.54 16.23
N LEU A 313 -5.17 -8.43 16.20
CA LEU A 313 -4.67 -9.08 14.99
C LEU A 313 -5.80 -9.87 14.32
N PRO A 314 -5.94 -9.81 12.98
CA PRO A 314 -6.96 -10.57 12.27
C PRO A 314 -6.93 -12.06 12.60
N SER A 315 -8.10 -12.64 12.84
CA SER A 315 -8.27 -14.07 13.19
C SER A 315 -7.77 -15.05 12.11
N SER A 316 -7.48 -14.55 10.91
CA SER A 316 -6.82 -15.28 9.82
C SER A 316 -5.91 -14.35 9.02
N LEU A 317 -4.77 -14.86 8.58
CA LEU A 317 -3.90 -14.21 7.59
C LEU A 317 -4.46 -14.27 6.16
N GLN A 318 -5.48 -15.10 5.92
CA GLN A 318 -6.06 -15.29 4.60
C GLN A 318 -7.12 -14.23 4.30
N HIS A 319 -6.70 -13.10 3.74
CA HIS A 319 -7.56 -12.03 3.23
C HIS A 319 -8.48 -12.45 2.05
N ASP A 320 -8.20 -13.60 1.45
CA ASP A 320 -8.91 -14.16 0.31
C ASP A 320 -9.23 -15.65 0.51
N PRO A 321 -10.26 -16.01 1.30
CA PRO A 321 -10.62 -17.40 1.57
C PRO A 321 -11.00 -18.19 0.31
N GLY A 322 -11.54 -17.52 -0.72
CA GLY A 322 -11.85 -18.13 -2.02
C GLY A 322 -10.63 -18.37 -2.91
N TYR A 323 -9.55 -17.59 -2.74
CA TYR A 323 -8.37 -17.65 -3.61
C TYR A 323 -7.25 -18.38 -2.89
N ARG A 324 -6.79 -19.50 -3.48
CA ARG A 324 -5.54 -20.12 -3.04
C ARG A 324 -4.42 -19.27 -3.63
N GLN A 325 -3.58 -18.70 -2.76
CA GLN A 325 -2.17 -18.55 -3.11
C GLN A 325 -1.63 -19.96 -3.28
N GLU A 326 -1.55 -20.40 -4.54
CA GLU A 326 -1.00 -21.69 -4.91
C GLU A 326 0.46 -21.76 -4.39
N ASP A 327 0.90 -22.97 -4.05
CA ASP A 327 2.15 -23.29 -3.33
C ASP A 327 2.25 -22.99 -1.82
N LYS A 328 1.29 -22.33 -1.14
CA LYS A 328 1.40 -22.16 0.34
C LYS A 328 1.44 -23.47 1.15
N GLU A 329 0.80 -24.54 0.68
CA GLU A 329 0.85 -25.86 1.34
C GLU A 329 2.09 -26.70 0.99
N PHE A 330 2.85 -26.36 -0.06
CA PHE A 330 3.89 -27.25 -0.60
C PHE A 330 5.21 -27.21 0.20
N TRP A 331 5.44 -26.13 0.96
CA TRP A 331 6.70 -25.87 1.66
C TRP A 331 6.70 -26.22 3.16
N ILE A 332 5.57 -26.70 3.69
CA ILE A 332 5.50 -27.25 5.05
C ILE A 332 5.82 -28.76 4.94
N PRO A 333 6.89 -29.28 5.57
CA PRO A 333 7.18 -30.71 5.54
C PRO A 333 6.07 -31.49 6.25
N LYS A 334 5.15 -32.09 5.48
CA LYS A 334 4.19 -33.06 6.01
C LYS A 334 4.96 -34.31 6.45
N GLY A 335 4.76 -34.74 7.69
CA GLY A 335 5.36 -35.96 8.23
C GLY A 335 5.03 -37.18 7.34
N ALA A 336 5.96 -38.13 7.24
CA ALA A 336 5.94 -39.18 6.23
C ALA A 336 4.59 -39.93 6.14
N GLY A 337 3.96 -39.92 4.96
CA GLY A 337 2.62 -40.46 4.79
C GLY A 337 2.15 -40.62 3.33
N HIS A 338 2.59 -41.72 2.70
CA HIS A 338 2.05 -42.32 1.47
C HIS A 338 2.22 -41.59 0.11
N VAL A 339 2.39 -42.40 -0.94
CA VAL A 339 2.50 -41.99 -2.35
C VAL A 339 1.25 -42.42 -3.12
N THR A 340 0.79 -41.56 -4.04
CA THR A 340 0.12 -41.94 -5.30
C THR A 340 0.46 -40.88 -6.35
N GLY A 341 0.93 -41.28 -7.53
CA GLY A 341 1.37 -40.37 -8.58
C GLY A 341 0.27 -39.95 -9.56
N GLY A 342 0.56 -38.90 -10.33
CA GLY A 342 -0.25 -38.42 -11.45
C GLY A 342 0.48 -37.27 -12.13
N ASP A 343 0.93 -37.48 -13.37
CA ASP A 343 1.74 -36.50 -14.10
C ASP A 343 0.89 -35.36 -14.66
N ALA A 344 1.42 -34.14 -14.53
CA ALA A 344 0.92 -32.94 -15.21
C ALA A 344 2.08 -32.25 -15.92
N VAL A 345 2.09 -32.32 -17.25
CA VAL A 345 3.10 -31.66 -18.08
C VAL A 345 2.76 -30.19 -18.21
N PHE A 346 3.67 -29.32 -17.79
CA PHE A 346 3.65 -27.89 -18.12
C PHE A 346 4.90 -27.54 -18.93
N ASP A 347 4.68 -27.17 -20.19
CA ASP A 347 5.70 -26.53 -21.02
C ASP A 347 5.95 -25.10 -20.51
N ASN A 348 7.20 -24.68 -20.45
CA ASN A 348 7.60 -23.40 -19.87
C ASN A 348 8.81 -22.81 -20.60
N SER A 349 8.56 -22.29 -21.80
CA SER A 349 9.60 -21.80 -22.72
C SER A 349 9.76 -20.27 -22.64
N SER A 350 10.66 -19.80 -21.78
CA SER A 350 11.35 -18.50 -21.97
C SER A 350 12.66 -18.36 -21.18
N ARG A 351 13.72 -18.93 -21.75
CA ARG A 351 15.13 -18.48 -21.72
C ARG A 351 15.66 -17.81 -20.43
N LEU A 352 16.44 -18.59 -19.65
CA LEU A 352 17.17 -18.14 -18.46
C LEU A 352 18.31 -17.14 -18.78
N GLU A 353 18.33 -16.02 -18.03
CA GLU A 353 19.51 -15.19 -17.77
C GLU A 353 19.95 -15.37 -16.29
N PRO A 354 21.22 -15.11 -15.91
CA PRO A 354 21.81 -15.68 -14.70
C PRO A 354 21.41 -15.00 -13.37
N LYS A 355 21.24 -15.83 -12.34
CA LYS A 355 20.58 -15.55 -11.05
C LYS A 355 21.41 -14.70 -10.04
N ARG A 356 22.11 -13.66 -10.51
CA ARG A 356 23.06 -12.86 -9.69
C ARG A 356 22.44 -12.25 -8.43
N ALA A 357 21.16 -11.84 -8.46
CA ALA A 357 20.48 -11.13 -7.37
C ALA A 357 20.12 -11.99 -6.13
N ARG A 358 20.63 -13.23 -6.01
CA ARG A 358 20.17 -14.22 -5.00
C ARG A 358 21.25 -15.02 -4.28
N GLN A 359 22.54 -14.74 -4.47
CA GLN A 359 23.62 -15.51 -3.80
C GLN A 359 23.81 -15.10 -2.32
N TRP A 360 23.58 -13.84 -2.02
CA TRP A 360 23.97 -13.12 -0.79
C TRP A 360 23.33 -13.58 0.54
N PHE A 361 22.37 -14.50 0.51
CA PHE A 361 21.78 -15.09 1.72
C PHE A 361 22.44 -16.43 2.14
N LEU A 362 23.20 -17.08 1.25
CA LEU A 362 23.64 -18.46 1.45
C LEU A 362 25.02 -18.58 2.12
N ASP A 363 25.82 -17.51 2.06
CA ASP A 363 27.24 -17.54 2.39
C ASP A 363 27.56 -16.93 3.78
N ALA A 364 26.52 -16.62 4.58
CA ALA A 364 26.61 -15.89 5.84
C ALA A 364 26.60 -16.78 7.10
N SER A 365 27.01 -18.05 7.00
CA SER A 365 26.82 -19.03 8.08
C SER A 365 27.93 -20.06 8.28
N GLU A 366 29.14 -19.61 8.67
CA GLU A 366 30.04 -20.39 9.54
C GLU A 366 30.73 -19.48 10.58
N PRO A 367 30.63 -19.78 11.90
CA PRO A 367 31.43 -19.13 12.93
C PRO A 367 32.68 -19.98 13.25
N GLU A 368 33.82 -19.70 12.60
CA GLU A 368 35.08 -20.39 12.92
C GLU A 368 35.55 -20.10 14.36
N LEU A 369 35.60 -21.13 15.21
CA LEU A 369 36.20 -21.04 16.55
C LEU A 369 37.74 -21.07 16.45
N PHE A 370 38.37 -19.90 16.46
CA PHE A 370 39.80 -19.80 16.80
C PHE A 370 40.00 -19.95 18.31
N PRO A 371 41.05 -20.70 18.73
CA PRO A 371 42.18 -20.00 19.32
C PRO A 371 43.56 -20.62 19.04
N SER A 372 44.59 -19.79 18.80
CA SER A 372 45.52 -19.40 19.89
C SER A 372 46.84 -18.70 19.44
N LYS A 373 47.37 -17.87 20.35
CA LYS A 373 48.81 -17.47 20.56
C LYS A 373 49.58 -16.64 19.51
N LYS A 374 49.93 -15.40 19.95
CA LYS A 374 51.25 -14.70 19.85
C LYS A 374 51.74 -14.32 18.42
N GLN A 375 52.48 -13.23 18.15
CA GLN A 375 53.25 -12.24 18.95
C GLN A 375 52.96 -10.80 18.42
N ALA A 376 53.14 -9.69 19.17
CA ALA A 376 54.34 -8.81 19.22
C ALA A 376 54.90 -8.37 17.83
N VAL A 377 55.30 -7.11 17.57
CA VAL A 377 55.53 -5.93 18.46
C VAL A 377 55.57 -4.60 17.66
N GLU A 378 55.64 -3.46 18.35
CA GLU A 378 56.04 -2.09 17.89
C GLU A 378 55.20 -1.26 16.89
N ALA A 379 55.05 0.02 17.26
CA ALA A 379 55.04 1.21 16.40
C ALA A 379 56.22 2.10 16.86
N PRO A 380 56.68 3.14 16.11
CA PRO A 380 56.06 4.47 16.31
C PRO A 380 56.22 5.51 15.15
N ILE A 381 55.58 6.69 15.30
CA ILE A 381 56.03 8.08 14.94
C ILE A 381 56.60 8.31 13.50
N SER A 382 56.04 9.20 12.65
CA SER A 382 56.05 10.67 12.84
C SER A 382 55.12 11.49 11.90
N LYS A 383 54.94 12.77 12.25
CA LYS A 383 54.49 13.93 11.43
C LYS A 383 55.64 14.98 11.46
N PRO A 384 55.80 15.95 10.53
CA PRO A 384 54.92 17.14 10.48
C PRO A 384 54.76 17.83 9.08
N GLU A 385 54.00 18.95 9.08
CA GLU A 385 54.19 20.27 8.37
C GLU A 385 54.82 20.38 6.95
N SER A 386 54.54 21.41 6.12
CA SER A 386 53.54 22.51 6.07
C SER A 386 53.58 23.17 4.67
N GLY A 387 52.69 24.13 4.34
CA GLY A 387 52.81 24.93 3.11
C GLY A 387 51.57 25.77 2.77
N ILE A 388 51.76 27.05 2.40
CA ILE A 388 50.69 28.04 2.13
C ILE A 388 51.01 28.80 0.83
N SER A 389 50.02 28.97 -0.08
CA SER A 389 49.94 30.16 -0.97
C SER A 389 48.63 30.25 -1.78
N MET A 390 47.95 31.39 -1.67
CA MET A 390 47.03 32.03 -2.64
C MET A 390 47.54 33.47 -2.83
N PRO A 391 47.46 34.12 -4.01
CA PRO A 391 46.22 34.74 -4.53
C PRO A 391 46.10 34.61 -6.09
N SER A 392 45.22 35.24 -6.88
CA SER A 392 44.20 36.33 -6.74
C SER A 392 43.02 36.06 -7.73
N SER A 393 42.02 36.91 -8.08
CA SER A 393 41.64 38.32 -7.79
C SER A 393 40.15 38.57 -8.17
N LEU A 394 39.60 39.73 -7.77
CA LEU A 394 38.29 40.32 -8.14
C LEU A 394 38.44 41.36 -9.30
N PRO A 395 37.41 42.13 -9.76
CA PRO A 395 35.97 42.22 -9.42
C PRO A 395 35.09 41.71 -10.61
N TRP A 396 33.87 42.15 -11.00
CA TRP A 396 33.00 43.34 -10.84
C TRP A 396 31.58 42.98 -11.40
N GLU A 397 30.42 43.63 -11.16
CA GLU A 397 29.97 44.72 -10.26
C GLU A 397 28.42 44.70 -10.10
N SER A 398 27.76 45.77 -9.62
CA SER A 398 26.31 45.80 -9.26
C SER A 398 25.51 46.98 -9.86
N SER A 399 24.19 46.82 -10.14
CA SER A 399 23.11 47.81 -9.82
C SER A 399 21.69 47.49 -10.35
N SER A 400 20.71 47.51 -9.43
CA SER A 400 19.28 47.98 -9.51
C SER A 400 18.42 47.93 -10.80
N GLY A 401 17.17 47.48 -10.66
CA GLY A 401 16.05 47.83 -11.56
C GLY A 401 14.67 47.29 -11.11
N PHE A 402 13.73 48.16 -10.73
CA PHE A 402 12.33 47.80 -10.42
C PHE A 402 11.44 47.77 -11.68
N GLN A 403 10.49 46.83 -11.80
CA GLN A 403 9.18 47.13 -12.42
C GLN A 403 8.02 46.19 -12.04
N SER A 404 6.91 46.83 -11.66
CA SER A 404 5.48 46.44 -11.58
C SER A 404 4.98 45.03 -11.98
N VAL A 405 4.11 44.49 -11.11
CA VAL A 405 3.18 43.36 -11.32
C VAL A 405 1.98 43.74 -12.22
N PRO A 406 1.51 42.81 -13.06
CA PRO A 406 0.07 42.49 -13.14
C PRO A 406 -0.21 41.00 -12.88
N ALA A 407 -1.46 40.64 -12.56
CA ALA A 407 -1.86 39.30 -12.09
C ALA A 407 -2.92 38.63 -12.98
N VAL A 408 -3.25 37.35 -12.67
CA VAL A 408 -4.38 36.54 -13.21
C VAL A 408 -4.13 35.97 -14.64
N PRO A 409 -4.64 34.77 -15.03
CA PRO A 409 -5.42 33.74 -14.31
C PRO A 409 -4.78 32.34 -14.22
N SER A 410 -5.32 31.50 -13.35
CA SER A 410 -5.19 30.03 -13.41
C SER A 410 -6.08 29.43 -14.51
N GLN A 411 -5.52 28.66 -15.44
CA GLN A 411 -6.29 27.86 -16.42
C GLN A 411 -5.69 26.45 -16.57
N PHE A 412 -6.31 25.45 -15.93
CA PHE A 412 -6.00 24.04 -16.19
C PHE A 412 -7.19 23.09 -16.01
N MET A 413 -8.37 23.49 -16.51
CA MET A 413 -9.55 22.62 -16.64
C MET A 413 -10.32 22.96 -17.92
N ASP A 414 -9.88 22.43 -19.06
CA ASP A 414 -10.74 22.22 -20.25
C ASP A 414 -9.98 21.47 -21.37
N ARG A 415 -10.17 20.13 -21.48
CA ARG A 415 -9.86 19.33 -22.71
C ARG A 415 -10.25 17.84 -22.71
N LEU A 416 -11.27 17.41 -21.96
CA LEU A 416 -11.67 15.99 -21.89
C LEU A 416 -13.14 15.67 -22.26
N PHE A 417 -13.81 16.52 -23.04
CA PHE A 417 -15.04 16.14 -23.75
C PHE A 417 -15.00 16.61 -25.21
N GLY A 418 -14.91 15.64 -26.13
CA GLY A 418 -15.10 15.84 -27.58
C GLY A 418 -16.32 15.05 -28.06
N SER A 419 -17.12 15.64 -28.95
CA SER A 419 -18.41 15.09 -29.40
C SER A 419 -18.27 13.91 -30.36
N GLU A 420 -19.24 12.99 -30.33
CA GLU A 420 -19.30 11.82 -31.22
C GLU A 420 -19.58 12.15 -32.69
N THR A 421 -18.86 11.49 -33.62
CA THR A 421 -19.39 11.13 -34.95
C THR A 421 -18.81 9.79 -35.47
N THR A 422 -19.70 8.80 -35.64
CA THR A 422 -19.66 7.71 -36.63
C THR A 422 -18.32 7.01 -37.02
N ARG A 423 -18.11 5.83 -36.43
CA ARG A 423 -17.61 4.51 -36.96
C ARG A 423 -17.10 4.41 -38.43
N PRO A 424 -16.14 3.49 -38.77
CA PRO A 424 -16.04 2.14 -38.18
C PRO A 424 -14.66 1.49 -37.93
N LYS A 425 -14.66 0.58 -36.93
CA LYS A 425 -13.84 -0.65 -36.78
C LYS A 425 -12.31 -0.56 -36.99
N GLU A 426 -11.60 -0.44 -35.87
CA GLU A 426 -10.43 -1.28 -35.59
C GLU A 426 -10.40 -1.67 -34.11
N LYS A 427 -9.82 -2.83 -33.75
CA LYS A 427 -9.82 -3.33 -32.36
C LYS A 427 -8.61 -2.80 -31.57
N VAL A 428 -8.68 -1.53 -31.17
CA VAL A 428 -7.75 -0.96 -30.18
C VAL A 428 -8.24 -1.31 -28.77
N ILE A 429 -7.37 -1.91 -27.95
CA ILE A 429 -7.64 -2.16 -26.52
C ILE A 429 -7.44 -0.84 -25.76
N PRO A 430 -8.42 -0.33 -24.98
CA PRO A 430 -8.27 0.94 -24.27
C PRO A 430 -7.19 0.89 -23.19
N SER A 431 -6.15 1.69 -23.35
CA SER A 431 -5.05 1.84 -22.38
C SER A 431 -5.39 2.89 -21.31
N SER A 432 -6.30 2.58 -20.37
CA SER A 432 -6.52 3.36 -19.13
C SER A 432 -7.57 2.72 -18.20
N TYR A 433 -7.17 1.73 -17.39
CA TYR A 433 -8.03 1.14 -16.34
C TYR A 433 -7.44 1.16 -14.92
N GLY A 434 -6.15 1.46 -14.75
CA GLY A 434 -5.51 1.57 -13.44
C GLY A 434 -5.57 3.00 -12.89
N LEU A 435 -6.07 3.17 -11.67
CA LEU A 435 -5.86 4.37 -10.86
C LEU A 435 -4.63 4.12 -9.97
N VAL A 436 -3.54 4.80 -10.31
CA VAL A 436 -2.20 4.55 -9.74
C VAL A 436 -1.82 5.69 -8.82
N TYR A 437 -2.04 5.51 -7.52
CA TYR A 437 -1.75 6.51 -6.50
C TYR A 437 -0.35 6.29 -5.92
N SER A 438 0.58 7.16 -6.27
CA SER A 438 1.95 7.11 -5.78
C SER A 438 2.47 8.54 -5.60
N THR A 439 2.91 8.86 -4.39
CA THR A 439 3.37 10.21 -4.02
C THR A 439 4.75 10.48 -4.64
N SER A 440 4.78 11.29 -5.71
CA SER A 440 5.99 12.02 -6.10
C SER A 440 6.37 12.98 -4.96
N ALA A 441 7.63 12.98 -4.56
CA ALA A 441 8.18 13.96 -3.64
C ALA A 441 9.03 14.94 -4.45
N ASP A 442 8.38 15.89 -5.12
CA ASP A 442 9.07 16.99 -5.77
C ASP A 442 9.60 17.92 -4.66
N ALA A 443 10.91 17.89 -4.45
CA ALA A 443 11.56 18.79 -3.51
C ALA A 443 11.58 20.21 -4.11
N MET A 444 10.94 21.16 -3.43
CA MET A 444 11.28 22.57 -3.62
C MET A 444 12.66 22.80 -3.00
N GLU A 445 13.64 23.10 -3.83
CA GLU A 445 14.88 23.74 -3.39
C GLU A 445 14.56 25.22 -3.14
N ASP A 446 14.84 25.72 -1.93
CA ASP A 446 14.77 27.15 -1.62
C ASP A 446 15.89 27.90 -2.35
N PRO A 447 15.60 29.00 -3.08
CA PRO A 447 16.63 29.89 -3.61
C PRO A 447 17.14 30.86 -2.52
N GLU A 448 18.45 31.14 -2.55
CA GLU A 448 19.13 32.14 -1.69
C GLU A 448 18.78 33.61 -2.04
#